data_AF-A0A9X4AJG3-F1
#
_entry.id   AF-A0A9X4AJG3-F1
#
_cell.length_a   1.000
_cell.length_b   1.000
_cell.length_c   1.000
_cell.angle_alpha   90.00
_cell.angle_beta   90.00
_cell.angle_gamma   90.00
#
_symmetry.space_group_name_H-M   'P 1'
#
loop_
_entity.id
_entity.type
_entity.pdbx_description
1 polymer ?
#
loop_
_entity_poly.entity_id
_entity_poly.type
_entity_poly.pdbx_seq_one_letter_code
_entity_poly.pdbx_strand_id
1 'polypeptide(L)' 'MYKKTCNHCFQLSFSSQKNGLWNCPVCGMNITTLRAYDAESTYKRNPNSLLQLYTLEGKEQTKTNVSTYI' A
#
# COMPACT_ATOMS: atom_id res chain seq x y z
N MET A 1 8.97 6.56 4.46
CA MET A 1 9.28 5.11 4.58
C MET A 1 8.04 4.31 4.20
N TYR A 2 8.23 3.19 3.52
CA TYR A 2 7.16 2.36 2.99
C TYR A 2 7.22 0.94 3.58
N LYS A 3 6.09 0.24 3.55
CA LYS A 3 5.96 -1.16 3.94
C LYS A 3 5.20 -1.97 2.90
N LYS A 4 5.56 -3.24 2.76
CA LYS A 4 4.85 -4.27 1.99
C LYS A 4 4.63 -5.49 2.86
N THR A 5 3.51 -6.18 2.68
CA THR A 5 3.28 -7.47 3.32
C THR A 5 3.65 -8.56 2.34
N CYS A 6 4.55 -9.46 2.74
CA CYS A 6 4.88 -10.62 1.92
C CYS A 6 3.68 -11.57 1.84
N ASN A 7 3.33 -12.05 0.65
CA ASN A 7 2.25 -13.02 0.45
C ASN A 7 2.65 -14.47 0.79
N HIS A 8 3.94 -14.73 1.02
CA HIS A 8 4.43 -16.06 1.37
C HIS A 8 4.58 -16.27 2.87
N CYS A 9 5.33 -15.39 3.55
CA CYS A 9 5.53 -15.49 4.99
C CYS A 9 4.64 -14.55 5.82
N PHE A 10 3.80 -13.73 5.17
CA PHE A 10 2.90 -12.76 5.82
C PHE A 10 3.61 -11.73 6.71
N GLN A 11 4.93 -11.59 6.57
CA GLN A 11 5.73 -10.62 7.30
C GLN A 11 5.77 -9.27 6.60
N LEU A 12 5.87 -8.20 7.41
CA LEU A 12 6.06 -6.84 6.93
C LEU A 12 7.51 -6.63 6.51
N SER A 13 7.70 -6.05 5.33
CA SER A 13 8.99 -5.65 4.78
C SER A 13 8.98 -4.13 4.64
N PHE A 14 9.99 -3.46 5.17
CA PHE A 14 10.11 -2.00 5.14
C PHE A 14 11.19 -1.56 4.15
N SER A 15 10.98 -0.43 3.49
CA SER A 15 11.94 0.17 2.57
C SER A 15 11.79 1.68 2.53
N SER A 16 12.89 2.38 2.26
CA SER A 16 12.87 3.81 2.01
C SER A 16 12.31 4.15 0.62
N GLN A 17 12.27 3.17 -0.30
CA GLN A 17 11.81 3.34 -1.68
C GLN A 17 10.43 2.69 -1.87
N LYS A 18 9.52 3.42 -2.53
CA LYS A 18 8.16 2.93 -2.84
C LYS A 18 8.17 1.95 -4.02
N ASN A 19 9.04 2.21 -4.98
CA ASN A 19 9.15 1.52 -6.26
C ASN A 19 10.56 0.92 -6.41
N GLY A 20 10.70 -0.06 -7.30
CA GLY A 20 11.96 -0.76 -7.53
C GLY A 20 11.96 -2.18 -6.97
N LEU A 21 13.07 -2.88 -7.19
CA LEU A 21 13.22 -4.27 -6.78
C LEU A 21 13.10 -4.39 -5.26
N TRP A 22 12.17 -5.22 -4.83
CA TRP A 22 11.91 -5.42 -3.42
C TRP A 22 11.82 -6.91 -3.13
N ASN A 23 12.70 -7.39 -2.26
CA ASN A 23 12.70 -8.76 -1.78
C ASN A 23 12.30 -8.76 -0.31
N CYS A 24 11.52 -9.76 0.11
CA CYS A 24 11.20 -9.95 1.50
C CYS A 24 12.48 -10.31 2.27
N PRO A 25 12.84 -9.57 3.34
CA PRO A 25 14.05 -9.86 4.11
C PRO A 25 13.95 -11.16 4.92
N VAL A 26 12.74 -11.72 5.06
CA VAL A 26 12.50 -12.93 5.85
C VAL A 26 12.59 -14.20 5.00
N CYS A 27 11.95 -14.21 3.83
CA CYS A 27 11.90 -15.40 2.97
C CYS A 27 12.64 -15.26 1.64
N GLY A 28 13.22 -14.08 1.36
CA GLY A 28 13.92 -13.80 0.10
C GLY A 28 13.01 -13.66 -1.12
N MET A 29 11.71 -13.88 -1.00
CA MET A 29 10.77 -13.80 -2.12
C MET A 29 10.70 -12.39 -2.71
N ASN A 30 10.65 -12.30 -4.03
CA ASN A 30 10.41 -11.04 -4.70
C ASN A 30 8.97 -10.56 -4.44
N ILE A 31 8.86 -9.40 -3.80
CA ILE A 31 7.61 -8.70 -3.47
C ILE A 31 7.52 -7.37 -4.22
N THR A 32 8.27 -7.22 -5.31
CA THR A 32 8.33 -6.01 -6.13
C THR A 32 6.95 -5.66 -6.68
N THR A 33 6.21 -6.67 -7.12
CA THR A 33 4.86 -6.56 -7.66
C THR A 33 3.79 -6.29 -6.60
N LEU A 34 4.08 -6.58 -5.33
CA LEU A 34 3.16 -6.29 -4.24
C LEU A 34 3.07 -4.78 -4.01
N ARG A 35 1.96 -4.35 -3.44
CA ARG A 35 1.68 -2.94 -3.27
C ARG A 35 2.32 -2.37 -2.00
N ALA A 36 3.04 -1.26 -2.15
CA ALA A 36 3.64 -0.52 -1.05
C ALA A 36 2.63 0.41 -0.36
N TYR A 37 2.67 0.46 0.97
CA TYR A 37 1.91 1.36 1.83
C TYR A 37 2.88 2.25 2.62
N ASP A 38 2.42 3.40 3.11
CA ASP A 38 3.23 4.21 4.01
C ASP A 38 3.46 3.48 5.34
N ALA A 39 4.66 3.58 5.90
CA ALA A 39 5.01 2.88 7.14
C ALA A 39 4.07 3.27 8.30
N GLU A 40 3.71 4.55 8.36
CA GLU A 40 2.81 5.15 9.35
C GLU A 40 1.31 4.84 9.09
N SER A 41 0.94 4.37 7.89
CA SER A 41 -0.47 4.10 7.60
C SER A 41 -0.95 2.94 8.48
N THR A 42 -1.76 3.25 9.48
CA THR A 42 -2.43 2.27 10.33
C THR A 42 -3.75 1.95 9.67
N TYR A 43 -3.75 0.93 8.80
CA TYR A 43 -4.97 0.48 8.17
C TYR A 43 -5.89 -0.09 9.25
N LYS A 44 -6.90 0.69 9.68
CA LYS A 44 -7.94 0.22 10.59
C LYS A 44 -8.74 -0.84 9.83
N ARG A 45 -8.45 -2.12 10.07
CA ARG A 45 -9.31 -3.22 9.61
C ARG A 45 -10.70 -2.99 10.19
N ASN A 46 -11.64 -2.49 9.39
CA ASN A 46 -13.05 -2.59 9.72
C ASN A 46 -13.42 -4.08 9.55
N PRO A 47 -13.80 -4.82 10.61
CA PRO A 47 -14.05 -6.25 10.52
C PRO A 47 -15.22 -6.63 9.59
N ASN A 48 -16.00 -5.66 9.12
CA ASN A 48 -17.11 -5.84 8.17
C ASN A 48 -16.80 -5.45 6.71
N SER A 49 -15.57 -5.04 6.35
CA SER A 49 -15.24 -4.69 4.97
C SER A 49 -14.33 -5.74 4.33
N LEU A 50 -14.94 -6.73 3.66
CA LEU A 50 -14.24 -7.73 2.84
C LEU A 50 -13.77 -7.18 1.48
N LEU A 51 -13.89 -5.87 1.23
CA LEU A 51 -13.82 -5.28 -0.11
C LEU A 51 -12.87 -4.07 -0.21
N GLN A 52 -11.71 -4.09 0.46
CA GLN A 52 -10.70 -3.03 0.30
C GLN A 52 -9.29 -3.56 0.00
N LEU A 53 -9.18 -4.70 -0.69
CA LEU A 53 -7.91 -5.15 -1.26
C LEU A 53 -7.67 -4.69 -2.71
N TYR A 54 -8.61 -3.96 -3.34
CA TYR A 54 -8.55 -3.68 -4.79
C TYR A 54 -8.65 -2.22 -5.22
N THR A 55 -8.60 -1.25 -4.33
CA THR A 55 -8.62 0.14 -4.80
C THR A 55 -7.55 0.93 -4.10
N LEU A 56 -6.71 1.56 -4.91
CA LEU A 56 -6.23 2.94 -4.76
C LEU A 56 -5.17 3.09 -5.85
N GLU A 57 -5.60 3.21 -7.09
CA GLU A 57 -4.75 3.82 -8.12
C GLU A 57 -4.15 5.12 -7.55
N GLY A 58 -2.94 5.45 -8.02
CA GLY A 58 -2.14 6.54 -7.49
C GLY A 58 -2.97 7.77 -7.20
N LYS A 59 -3.05 8.15 -5.92
CA LYS A 59 -3.34 9.54 -5.57
C LYS A 59 -2.09 10.35 -5.88
N GLU A 60 -1.93 10.69 -7.15
CA GLU A 60 -1.36 11.98 -7.50
C GLU A 60 -2.41 13.04 -7.16
N GLN A 61 -1.92 14.09 -6.52
CA GLN A 61 -2.68 15.05 -5.79
C GLN A 61 -3.00 16.22 -6.72
N THR A 62 -4.19 16.24 -7.33
CA THR A 62 -4.71 17.46 -7.99
C THR A 62 -5.96 17.93 -7.28
N LYS A 63 -5.80 18.97 -6.46
CA LYS A 63 -6.91 19.82 -6.00
C LYS A 63 -7.54 20.46 -7.22
N THR A 64 -8.77 20.09 -7.56
CA THR A 64 -9.65 20.93 -8.37
C THR A 64 -10.94 21.15 -7.60
N ASN A 65 -11.09 22.37 -7.09
CA ASN A 65 -12.36 22.90 -6.60
C ASN A 65 -13.39 22.80 -7.73
N VAL A 66 -14.50 22.11 -7.50
CA VAL A 66 -15.72 22.31 -8.31
C VAL A 66 -16.87 22.54 -7.35
N SER A 67 -17.22 23.82 -7.27
CA SER A 67 -18.47 24.35 -6.76
C SER A 67 -19.64 23.74 -7.52
N THR A 68 -20.73 23.37 -6.85
CA THR A 68 -21.99 23.04 -7.52
C THR A 68 -23.14 23.70 -6.77
N TYR A 69 -23.63 24.77 -7.37
CA TYR A 69 -24.99 25.28 -7.19
C TYR A 69 -25.90 24.40 -8.06
N ILE A 70 -27.05 24.00 -7.55
CA ILE A 70 -28.42 24.42 -7.95
C ILE A 70 -29.37 23.78 -6.93
#